data_AF-A0A329QPJ5-F1
#
_entry.id   AF-A0A329QPJ5-F1
#
_cell.length_a   1.000
_cell.length_b   1.000
_cell.length_c   1.000
_cell.angle_alpha   90.00
_cell.angle_beta   90.00
_cell.angle_gamma   90.00
#
_symmetry.space_group_name_H-M   'P 1'
#
loop_
_entity.id
_entity.type
_entity.pdbx_description
1 polymer ?
#
loop_
_entity_poly.entity_id
_entity_poly.type
_entity_poly.pdbx_seq_one_letter_code
_entity_poly.pdbx_strand_id
1 'polypeptide(L)'
;MEKVEAKKLCKEHMHRYVCIQMHDGAHYDGIVEHVDDDMIYLAVPVGHEAAVNHANANWGPNMMPVTYPAHSRGFFPGYGYPYPYYGYGRRRFNRLVLPLIGLTALTLLPYY
;
A
#
# COMPACT_ATOMS: atom_id res chain seq x y z
N MET A 1 -10.14 16.46 -15.25
CA MET A 1 -11.30 15.57 -15.39
C MET A 1 -12.44 16.13 -14.55
N GLU A 2 -13.69 16.06 -15.00
CA GLU A 2 -14.82 16.50 -14.17
C GLU A 2 -15.03 15.51 -13.00
N LYS A 3 -15.34 16.00 -11.80
CA LYS A 3 -15.46 15.17 -10.58
C LYS A 3 -16.45 14.00 -10.75
N VAL A 4 -17.56 14.22 -11.45
CA VAL A 4 -18.59 13.19 -11.70
C VAL A 4 -18.04 12.08 -12.60
N GLU A 5 -17.28 12.44 -13.63
CA GLU A 5 -16.60 11.50 -14.52
C GLU A 5 -15.52 10.73 -13.77
N ALA A 6 -14.71 11.43 -12.96
CA ALA A 6 -13.67 10.85 -12.13
C ALA A 6 -14.23 9.76 -11.21
N LYS A 7 -15.35 10.06 -10.54
CA LYS A 7 -16.05 9.12 -9.68
C LYS A 7 -16.55 7.90 -10.44
N LYS A 8 -17.18 8.10 -11.60
CA LYS A 8 -17.69 6.99 -12.43
C LYS A 8 -16.56 6.07 -12.87
N LEU A 9 -15.47 6.64 -13.35
CA LEU A 9 -14.30 5.92 -13.83
C LEU A 9 -13.60 5.15 -12.70
N CYS A 10 -13.44 5.78 -11.53
CA CYS A 10 -12.93 5.11 -10.34
C CYS A 10 -13.82 3.94 -9.90
N LYS A 11 -15.15 4.11 -9.94
CA LYS A 11 -16.11 3.05 -9.60
C LYS A 11 -16.08 1.88 -10.58
N GLU A 12 -15.88 2.14 -11.87
CA GLU A 12 -15.73 1.11 -12.89
C GLU A 12 -14.46 0.26 -12.70
N HIS A 13 -13.44 0.83 -12.08
CA HIS A 13 -12.17 0.17 -11.77
C HIS A 13 -12.03 -0.26 -10.30
N MET A 14 -13.14 -0.40 -9.59
CA MET A 14 -13.16 -1.01 -8.26
C MET A 14 -12.49 -2.39 -8.28
N HIS A 15 -11.67 -2.64 -7.26
CA HIS A 15 -10.90 -3.87 -7.06
C HIS A 15 -9.89 -4.18 -8.17
N ARG A 16 -9.55 -3.22 -9.04
CA ARG A 16 -8.48 -3.35 -10.03
C ARG A 16 -7.24 -2.58 -9.61
N TYR A 17 -6.08 -3.03 -10.08
CA TYR A 17 -4.81 -2.34 -9.89
C TYR A 17 -4.71 -1.18 -10.89
N VAL A 18 -4.52 0.02 -10.39
CA VAL A 18 -4.54 1.27 -11.17
C VAL A 18 -3.37 2.17 -10.78
N CYS A 19 -2.94 3.01 -11.71
CA CYS A 19 -2.11 4.18 -11.43
C CYS A 19 -2.99 5.42 -11.48
N ILE A 20 -2.94 6.23 -10.43
CA ILE A 20 -3.62 7.52 -10.34
C ILE A 20 -2.61 8.63 -10.52
N GLN A 21 -2.87 9.52 -11.47
CA GLN A 21 -2.15 10.77 -11.63
C GLN A 21 -2.94 11.92 -11.01
N MET A 22 -2.24 12.75 -10.24
CA MET A 22 -2.77 13.93 -9.59
C MET A 22 -2.35 15.21 -10.34
N HIS A 23 -3.02 16.33 -10.04
CA HIS A 23 -2.79 17.63 -10.71
C HIS A 23 -1.43 18.25 -10.39
N ASP A 24 -0.81 17.84 -9.28
CA ASP A 24 0.57 18.20 -8.92
C ASP A 24 1.63 17.35 -9.67
N GLY A 25 1.20 16.40 -10.51
CA GLY A 25 2.07 15.46 -11.21
C GLY A 25 2.48 14.26 -10.37
N ALA A 26 1.99 14.11 -9.13
CA ALA A 26 2.22 12.92 -8.33
C ALA A 26 1.47 11.71 -8.92
N HIS A 27 2.08 10.53 -8.78
CA HIS A 27 1.53 9.26 -9.26
C HIS A 27 1.43 8.26 -8.10
N TYR A 28 0.31 7.54 -8.03
CA TYR A 28 0.03 6.58 -6.97
C TYR A 28 -0.52 5.29 -7.55
N ASP A 29 0.17 4.18 -7.27
CA ASP A 29 -0.28 2.87 -7.71
C ASP A 29 -0.95 2.11 -6.57
N GLY A 30 -2.07 1.47 -6.85
CA GLY A 30 -2.83 0.75 -5.84
C GLY A 30 -4.06 0.05 -6.38
N ILE A 31 -4.67 -0.77 -5.53
CA ILE A 31 -5.97 -1.39 -5.83
C ILE A 31 -7.07 -0.47 -5.33
N VAL A 32 -8.07 -0.18 -6.16
CA VAL A 32 -9.22 0.63 -5.72
C VAL A 32 -10.06 -0.18 -4.73
N GLU A 33 -10.04 0.21 -3.45
CA GLU A 33 -10.80 -0.42 -2.37
C GLU A 33 -12.21 0.16 -2.29
N HIS A 34 -12.33 1.49 -2.37
CA HIS A 34 -13.60 2.19 -2.22
C HIS A 34 -13.57 3.57 -2.89
N VAL A 35 -14.75 4.09 -3.24
CA VAL A 35 -14.92 5.43 -3.84
C VAL A 35 -16.20 6.07 -3.29
N ASP A 36 -16.02 7.16 -2.56
CA ASP A 36 -17.09 8.00 -2.00
C ASP A 36 -17.51 9.10 -3.01
N ASP A 37 -18.18 10.14 -2.52
CA ASP A 37 -18.52 11.33 -3.31
C ASP A 37 -17.31 12.18 -3.66
N ASP A 38 -16.32 12.24 -2.75
CA ASP A 38 -15.18 13.16 -2.83
C ASP A 38 -13.82 12.47 -2.86
N MET A 39 -13.73 11.24 -2.35
CA MET A 39 -12.47 10.56 -2.07
C MET A 39 -12.41 9.18 -2.71
N ILE A 40 -11.22 8.78 -3.12
CA ILE A 40 -10.87 7.41 -3.52
C ILE A 40 -9.94 6.79 -2.48
N TYR A 41 -10.19 5.54 -2.16
CA TYR A 41 -9.41 4.75 -1.21
C TYR A 41 -8.66 3.66 -1.98
N LEU A 42 -7.34 3.68 -1.86
CA LEU A 42 -6.43 2.75 -2.49
C LEU A 42 -5.79 1.84 -1.44
N ALA A 43 -5.79 0.55 -1.73
CA ALA A 43 -4.91 -0.42 -1.08
C ALA A 43 -3.59 -0.50 -1.87
N VAL A 44 -2.58 0.19 -1.36
CA VAL A 44 -1.24 0.29 -1.96
C VAL A 44 -0.40 -0.90 -1.51
N PRO A 45 0.05 -1.79 -2.41
CA PRO A 45 0.88 -2.92 -2.04
C PRO A 45 2.17 -2.47 -1.35
N VAL A 46 2.48 -3.07 -0.20
CA VAL A 46 3.73 -2.79 0.51
C VAL A 46 4.81 -3.67 -0.13
N GLY A 47 5.73 -3.05 -0.87
CA GLY A 47 6.92 -3.72 -1.38
C GLY A 47 7.74 -4.33 -0.22
N HIS A 48 8.49 -5.40 -0.51
CA HIS A 48 9.33 -6.07 0.48
C HIS A 48 10.24 -5.10 1.26
N GLU A 49 10.66 -4.02 0.60
CA GLU A 49 11.54 -2.97 1.09
C GLU A 49 10.88 -2.07 2.15
N ALA A 50 9.59 -1.77 2.01
CA ALA A 50 8.85 -0.93 2.95
C ALA A 50 8.58 -1.65 4.28
N ALA A 51 8.50 -2.98 4.28
CA ALA A 51 8.39 -3.78 5.51
C ALA A 51 9.67 -3.71 6.37
N VAL A 52 10.84 -3.47 5.76
CA VAL A 52 12.11 -3.32 6.47
C VAL A 52 12.17 -1.97 7.18
N ASN A 53 11.70 -0.89 6.56
CA ASN A 53 11.69 0.43 7.19
C ASN A 53 10.70 0.53 8.37
N HIS A 54 9.56 -0.17 8.33
CA HIS A 54 8.66 -0.24 9.48
C HIS A 54 9.18 -1.13 10.63
N ALA A 55 10.03 -2.12 10.34
CA ALA A 55 10.74 -2.87 11.38
C ALA A 55 11.88 -2.03 12.01
N ASN A 56 12.53 -1.18 11.21
CA ASN A 56 13.66 -0.37 11.65
C ASN A 56 13.25 0.89 12.42
N ALA A 57 12.04 1.44 12.18
CA ALA A 57 11.55 2.63 12.89
C ALA A 57 11.15 2.37 14.35
N ASN A 58 11.05 1.10 14.79
CA ASN A 58 10.63 0.74 16.16
C ASN A 58 11.75 0.12 17.00
N TRP A 59 12.99 0.08 16.51
CA TRP A 59 14.13 -0.49 17.23
C TRP A 59 15.16 0.61 17.47
N GLY A 60 15.29 1.00 18.75
CA GLY A 60 16.20 2.03 19.23
C GLY A 60 17.67 1.83 18.83
N PRO A 61 18.54 2.82 19.10
CA PRO A 61 19.78 3.09 18.36
C PRO A 61 20.94 2.08 18.51
N ASN A 62 20.71 0.88 19.07
CA ASN A 62 21.80 0.02 19.57
C ASN A 62 21.72 -1.45 19.10
N MET A 63 21.42 -1.77 17.84
CA MET A 63 21.47 -3.17 17.38
C MET A 63 22.19 -3.29 16.03
N MET A 64 23.26 -4.08 16.05
CA MET A 64 24.28 -4.32 15.02
C MET A 64 23.72 -4.86 13.68
N PRO A 65 24.43 -4.68 12.55
CA PRO A 65 23.93 -5.06 11.23
C PRO A 65 24.05 -6.57 11.05
N VAL A 66 22.92 -7.28 11.16
CA VAL A 66 22.89 -8.70 10.84
C VAL A 66 22.56 -8.85 9.35
N THR A 67 23.63 -9.00 8.57
CA THR A 67 23.63 -9.39 7.16
C THR A 67 23.05 -10.81 7.02
N TYR A 68 21.79 -10.93 6.60
CA TYR A 68 21.26 -12.19 6.05
C TYR A 68 20.52 -11.96 4.71
N PRO A 69 20.66 -12.89 3.75
CA PRO A 69 20.16 -12.70 2.39
C PRO A 69 18.64 -12.88 2.34
N ALA A 70 17.96 -11.86 1.82
CA ALA A 70 16.52 -11.77 1.68
C ALA A 70 15.97 -12.67 0.56
N HIS A 71 15.98 -13.99 0.77
CA HIS A 71 15.28 -14.95 -0.09
C HIS A 71 14.56 -15.99 0.76
N SER A 72 13.36 -15.68 1.26
CA SER A 72 12.45 -16.71 1.78
C SER A 72 11.01 -16.23 1.86
N ARG A 73 10.23 -16.60 0.83
CA ARG A 73 8.77 -16.73 0.89
C ARG A 73 8.39 -17.94 1.76
N GLY A 74 8.66 -17.86 3.06
CA GLY A 74 8.50 -18.99 3.98
C GLY A 74 7.62 -18.64 5.18
N PHE A 75 6.52 -19.35 5.35
CA PHE A 75 5.83 -19.52 6.62
C PHE A 75 6.79 -20.27 7.56
N PHE A 76 7.29 -19.60 8.60
CA PHE A 76 8.14 -20.21 9.63
C PHE A 76 7.28 -20.54 10.86
N PRO A 77 7.06 -21.83 11.20
CA PRO A 77 6.47 -22.22 12.48
C PRO A 77 7.56 -22.15 13.55
N GLY A 78 7.79 -20.95 14.08
CA GLY A 78 8.73 -20.71 15.17
C GLY A 78 8.13 -21.10 16.51
N TYR A 79 8.60 -22.22 17.07
CA TYR A 79 8.49 -22.55 18.50
C TYR A 79 9.21 -21.46 19.30
N GLY A 80 8.45 -20.61 20.02
CA GLY A 80 8.99 -19.51 20.82
C GLY A 80 8.03 -19.11 21.95
N TYR A 81 8.59 -19.08 23.16
CA TYR A 81 7.98 -18.78 24.47
C TYR A 81 7.01 -17.57 24.50
N PRO A 82 6.02 -17.56 25.43
CA PRO A 82 4.88 -16.64 25.40
C PRO A 82 5.26 -15.28 25.99
N TYR A 83 5.81 -14.40 25.15
CA TYR A 83 5.74 -12.96 25.39
C TYR A 83 4.53 -12.40 24.65
N PRO A 84 3.72 -11.51 25.26
CA PRO A 84 2.61 -10.84 24.60
C PRO A 84 3.16 -9.80 23.63
N TYR A 85 3.81 -10.29 22.58
CA TYR A 85 4.22 -9.50 21.46
C TYR A 85 2.91 -9.14 20.74
N TYR A 86 2.45 -7.91 20.92
CA TYR A 86 1.45 -7.29 20.08
C TYR A 86 1.94 -7.42 18.64
N GLY A 87 1.47 -8.48 17.98
CA GLY A 87 1.86 -8.84 16.63
C GLY A 87 1.40 -7.74 15.70
N TYR A 88 2.27 -6.80 15.42
CA TYR A 88 2.20 -5.99 14.22
C TYR A 88 2.41 -6.94 13.04
N GLY A 89 1.33 -7.65 12.69
CA GLY A 89 1.27 -8.46 11.48
C GLY A 89 1.71 -7.57 10.33
N ARG A 90 2.73 -8.02 9.60
CA ARG A 90 3.27 -7.30 8.45
C ARG A 90 2.11 -6.96 7.51
N ARG A 91 1.73 -5.68 7.44
CA ARG A 91 0.64 -5.22 6.59
C ARG A 91 1.04 -5.44 5.15
N ARG A 92 0.19 -6.13 4.38
CA ARG A 92 0.43 -6.39 2.95
C ARG A 92 0.09 -5.19 2.08
N PHE A 93 -0.81 -4.34 2.58
CA PHE A 93 -1.27 -3.12 1.91
C PHE A 93 -1.29 -1.95 2.89
N ASN A 94 -0.92 -0.77 2.39
CA ASN A 94 -1.16 0.51 3.05
C ASN A 94 -2.44 1.13 2.48
N ARG A 95 -3.20 1.83 3.34
CA ARG A 95 -4.38 2.56 2.89
C ARG A 95 -3.98 3.98 2.51
N LEU A 96 -4.26 4.37 1.28
CA LEU A 96 -4.04 5.72 0.77
C LEU A 96 -5.38 6.31 0.38
N VAL A 97 -5.65 7.54 0.80
CA VAL A 97 -6.91 8.24 0.51
C VAL A 97 -6.58 9.51 -0.27
N LEU A 98 -7.17 9.66 -1.46
CA LEU A 98 -6.90 10.77 -2.36
C LEU A 98 -8.20 11.51 -2.73
N PRO A 99 -8.16 12.85 -2.89
CA PRO A 99 -9.32 13.61 -3.33
C PRO A 99 -9.55 13.46 -4.83
N LEU A 100 -10.79 13.17 -5.24
CA LEU A 100 -11.20 13.05 -6.66
C LEU A 100 -11.04 14.37 -7.43
N ILE A 101 -11.11 15.51 -6.74
CA ILE A 101 -10.95 16.84 -7.34
C ILE A 101 -9.55 17.03 -7.93
N GLY A 102 -8.54 16.41 -7.32
CA GLY A 102 -7.16 16.51 -7.77
C GLY A 102 -6.79 15.49 -8.86
N LEU A 103 -7.72 14.63 -9.27
CA LEU A 103 -7.45 13.50 -10.15
C LEU A 103 -7.40 13.97 -11.61
N THR A 104 -6.26 13.76 -12.27
CA THR A 104 -6.07 14.12 -13.68
C THR A 104 -6.33 12.94 -14.60
N ALA A 105 -5.77 11.78 -14.27
CA ALA A 105 -5.90 10.57 -15.05
C ALA A 105 -5.87 9.33 -14.15
N LEU A 106 -6.55 8.27 -14.60
CA LEU A 106 -6.48 6.95 -14.00
C LEU A 106 -6.23 5.94 -15.11
N THR A 107 -5.16 5.15 -14.97
CA THR A 107 -4.79 4.12 -15.92
C THR A 107 -4.86 2.75 -15.26
N LEU A 108 -5.40 1.78 -15.98
CA LEU A 108 -5.49 0.40 -15.52
C LEU A 108 -4.14 -0.28 -15.77
N LEU A 109 -3.51 -0.76 -14.70
CA LEU A 109 -2.22 -1.43 -14.78
C LEU A 109 -2.44 -2.95 -14.99
N PRO A 110 -1.72 -3.58 -15.93
CA PRO A 110 -1.79 -5.03 -16.10
C PRO A 110 -1.25 -5.73 -14.86
N TYR A 111 -1.94 -6.78 -14.42
CA TYR A 111 -1.54 -7.61 -13.29
C TYR A 111 -1.17 -9.04 -13.76
N TYR A 112 -0.45 -9.17 -14.87
CA TYR A 112 0.19 -10.41 -15.33
C TYR A 112 1.02 -10.14 -16.60
#